data_AF-A0ABD6Z057-F1
#
_entry.id   AF-A0ABD6Z057-F1
#
_cell.length_a   1.000
_cell.length_b   1.000
_cell.length_c   1.000
_cell.angle_alpha   90.00
_cell.angle_beta   90.00
_cell.angle_gamma   90.00
#
_symmetry.space_group_name_H-M   'P 1'
#
loop_
_entity.id
_entity.type
_entity.pdbx_description
1 polymer ?
#
loop_
_entity_poly.entity_id
_entity_poly.type
_entity_poly.pdbx_seq_one_letter_code
_entity_poly.pdbx_strand_id
1 'polypeptide(L)'
;MDESKRLINHLDWYDLRQDLVPHSVPTVETGLKLWIDWLSERTEDYRFTLMHPMLPRLPEARHGISISAATFSIVMAPIIEEYLMRVKLLPFLIRRTNLPAAVFFSSFIFSVLNGQVFLLPYFLNSLVYSWVALKTKKAYGSMIVHSSYNFIALIPGA
;
A
#
# COMPACT_ATOMS: atom_id res chain seq x y z
N MET A 1 22.95 17.27 -14.58
CA MET A 1 22.05 16.12 -14.37
C MET A 1 21.00 16.55 -13.36
N ASP A 2 19.73 16.64 -13.77
CA ASP A 2 18.62 17.13 -12.95
C ASP A 2 18.46 16.26 -11.69
N GLU A 3 18.30 16.90 -10.52
CA GLU A 3 18.24 16.27 -9.20
C GLU A 3 17.09 15.23 -9.12
N SER A 4 16.01 15.49 -9.86
CA SER A 4 14.88 14.57 -10.05
C SER A 4 15.31 13.21 -10.62
N LYS A 5 16.23 13.21 -11.59
CA LYS A 5 16.75 12.00 -12.25
C LYS A 5 17.67 11.19 -11.34
N ARG A 6 18.39 11.85 -10.42
CA ARG A 6 19.17 11.16 -9.37
C ARG A 6 18.27 10.45 -8.36
N LEU A 7 17.14 11.05 -7.98
CA LEU A 7 16.20 10.44 -7.03
C LEU A 7 15.54 9.18 -7.60
N ILE A 8 15.18 9.17 -8.89
CA ILE A 8 14.60 8.01 -9.57
C ILE A 8 15.54 6.79 -9.49
N ASN A 9 16.84 6.99 -9.73
CA ASN A 9 17.82 5.88 -9.73
C ASN A 9 17.97 5.23 -8.34
N HIS A 10 17.66 5.95 -7.25
CA HIS A 10 17.71 5.38 -5.90
C HIS A 10 16.40 4.70 -5.48
N LEU A 11 15.27 5.08 -6.07
CA LEU A 11 13.97 4.44 -5.84
C LEU A 11 13.79 3.17 -6.69
N ASP A 12 14.70 2.94 -7.64
CA ASP A 12 14.72 1.75 -8.47
C ASP A 12 15.32 0.57 -7.68
N TRP A 13 14.56 -0.51 -7.57
CA TRP A 13 14.92 -1.73 -6.83
C TRP A 13 16.10 -2.51 -7.42
N TYR A 14 16.74 -1.98 -8.46
CA TYR A 14 17.75 -2.70 -9.23
C TYR A 14 18.97 -3.10 -8.37
N ASP A 15 19.34 -2.28 -7.38
CA ASP A 15 20.47 -2.57 -6.48
C ASP A 15 20.16 -3.72 -5.48
N LEU A 16 18.91 -3.94 -5.09
CA LEU A 16 18.54 -4.98 -4.12
C LEU A 16 18.26 -6.35 -4.75
N ARG A 17 18.12 -6.41 -6.08
CA ARG A 17 17.97 -7.70 -6.78
C ARG A 17 19.26 -8.52 -6.76
N GLN A 18 20.41 -7.89 -6.48
CA GLN A 18 21.71 -8.55 -6.34
C GLN A 18 21.94 -9.04 -4.90
N ASP A 19 21.42 -8.31 -3.89
CA ASP A 19 21.73 -8.58 -2.47
C ASP A 19 20.69 -9.46 -1.74
N LEU A 20 19.49 -9.65 -2.30
CA LEU A 20 18.38 -10.37 -1.64
C LEU A 20 17.94 -11.67 -2.34
N VAL A 21 18.80 -12.31 -3.13
CA VAL A 21 18.50 -13.64 -3.68
C VAL A 21 19.16 -14.74 -2.84
N PRO A 22 18.48 -15.27 -1.81
CA PRO A 22 18.50 -16.69 -1.55
C PRO A 22 17.46 -17.36 -2.47
N HIS A 23 17.89 -18.42 -3.15
CA HIS A 23 17.02 -19.32 -3.90
C HIS A 23 15.87 -19.82 -3.02
N SER A 24 14.63 -19.41 -3.33
CA SER A 24 13.34 -20.08 -3.04
C SER A 24 12.18 -19.16 -2.60
N VAL A 25 12.14 -17.88 -2.99
CA VAL A 25 10.93 -17.06 -2.75
C VAL A 25 9.93 -17.29 -3.90
N PRO A 26 8.67 -17.65 -3.63
CA PRO A 26 7.66 -17.84 -4.67
C PRO A 26 7.49 -16.54 -5.46
N THR A 27 7.44 -16.66 -6.78
CA THR A 27 7.34 -15.50 -7.69
C THR A 27 6.06 -14.70 -7.41
N VAL A 28 6.02 -13.42 -7.80
CA VAL A 28 4.81 -12.57 -7.70
C VAL A 28 3.61 -13.27 -8.34
N GLU A 29 3.83 -14.01 -9.41
CA GLU A 29 2.82 -14.81 -10.10
C GLU A 29 2.32 -15.98 -9.23
N THR A 30 3.21 -16.64 -8.49
CA THR A 30 2.85 -17.66 -7.49
C THR A 30 2.06 -17.06 -6.33
N GLY A 31 2.44 -15.88 -5.84
CA GLY A 31 1.70 -15.17 -4.79
C GLY A 31 0.30 -14.72 -5.27
N LEU A 32 0.21 -14.22 -6.50
CA LEU A 32 -1.06 -13.82 -7.12
C LEU A 32 -1.96 -15.03 -7.35
N LYS A 33 -1.39 -16.16 -7.80
CA LYS A 33 -2.13 -17.41 -7.98
C LYS A 33 -2.65 -17.95 -6.64
N LEU A 34 -1.82 -17.98 -5.61
CA LEU A 34 -2.26 -18.39 -4.25
C LEU A 34 -3.35 -17.47 -3.71
N TRP A 35 -3.31 -16.19 -4.04
CA TRP A 35 -4.35 -15.22 -3.65
C TRP A 35 -5.66 -15.42 -4.42
N ILE A 36 -5.59 -15.68 -5.73
CA ILE A 36 -6.76 -16.02 -6.56
C ILE A 36 -7.36 -17.35 -6.12
N ASP A 37 -6.53 -18.36 -5.86
CA ASP A 37 -6.97 -19.69 -5.42
C ASP A 37 -7.66 -19.58 -4.04
N TRP A 38 -7.06 -18.86 -3.09
CA TRP A 38 -7.66 -18.56 -1.78
C TRP A 38 -8.97 -17.75 -1.87
N LEU A 39 -9.04 -16.77 -2.77
CA LEU A 39 -10.27 -16.01 -3.03
C LEU A 39 -11.35 -16.92 -3.62
N SER A 40 -10.97 -17.78 -4.57
CA SER A 40 -11.90 -18.69 -5.25
C SER A 40 -12.51 -19.70 -4.27
N GLU A 41 -11.71 -20.25 -3.35
CA GLU A 41 -12.18 -21.15 -2.29
C GLU A 41 -13.16 -20.47 -1.31
N ARG A 42 -13.12 -19.13 -1.20
CA ARG A 42 -14.05 -18.35 -0.37
C ARG A 42 -15.20 -17.72 -1.14
N THR A 43 -15.35 -17.97 -2.44
CA THR A 43 -16.39 -17.30 -3.26
C THR A 43 -17.72 -18.03 -3.37
N GLU A 44 -17.88 -19.27 -2.90
CA GLU A 44 -19.22 -19.89 -2.94
C GLU A 44 -20.22 -19.25 -1.95
N ASP A 45 -19.76 -18.78 -0.78
CA ASP A 45 -20.63 -18.18 0.24
C ASP A 45 -20.92 -16.68 0.06
N TYR A 46 -20.16 -15.97 -0.79
CA TYR A 46 -20.19 -14.49 -0.82
C TYR A 46 -20.59 -13.88 -2.17
N ARG A 47 -21.01 -14.69 -3.15
CA ARG A 47 -21.46 -14.21 -4.48
C ARG A 47 -22.66 -13.27 -4.46
N PHE A 48 -23.32 -13.07 -3.31
CA PHE A 48 -24.42 -12.13 -3.14
C PHE A 48 -24.03 -10.75 -2.56
N THR A 49 -22.77 -10.52 -2.19
CA THR A 49 -22.43 -9.33 -1.35
C THR A 49 -21.63 -8.24 -2.09
N LEU A 50 -21.35 -8.39 -3.39
CA LEU A 50 -20.47 -7.47 -4.14
C LEU A 50 -21.19 -6.32 -4.88
N MET A 51 -22.51 -6.15 -4.72
CA MET A 51 -23.26 -5.06 -5.38
C MET A 51 -24.03 -4.12 -4.43
N HIS A 52 -23.56 -3.90 -3.19
CA HIS A 52 -24.05 -2.78 -2.38
C HIS A 52 -22.93 -2.09 -1.56
N PRO A 53 -22.87 -0.75 -1.54
CA PRO A 53 -21.87 0.00 -0.80
C PRO A 53 -22.29 0.10 0.66
N MET A 54 -22.03 -0.92 1.47
CA MET A 54 -22.14 -0.81 2.92
C MET A 54 -21.22 -1.83 3.57
N LEU A 55 -20.33 -1.35 4.45
CA LEU A 55 -19.89 -2.16 5.59
C LEU A 55 -21.12 -2.93 6.11
N PRO A 56 -21.13 -4.27 6.11
CA PRO A 56 -22.18 -4.96 6.83
C PRO A 56 -22.08 -4.43 8.27
N ARG A 57 -23.18 -3.89 8.80
CA ARG A 57 -23.36 -3.82 10.25
C ARG A 57 -23.32 -5.26 10.72
N LEU A 58 -22.12 -5.74 11.05
CA LEU A 58 -21.90 -7.07 11.58
C LEU A 58 -22.79 -7.17 12.83
N PRO A 59 -23.76 -8.10 12.86
CA PRO A 59 -24.68 -8.24 13.97
C PRO A 59 -23.87 -8.63 15.20
N GLU A 60 -23.64 -7.68 16.12
CA GLU A 60 -22.99 -7.81 17.43
C GLU A 60 -22.18 -9.11 17.62
N ALA A 61 -21.26 -9.35 16.69
CA ALA A 61 -20.43 -10.52 16.69
C ALA A 61 -19.25 -10.15 17.56
N ARG A 62 -19.40 -10.46 18.84
CA ARG A 62 -18.39 -10.68 19.90
C ARG A 62 -17.22 -11.59 19.48
N HIS A 63 -16.69 -11.41 18.28
CA HIS A 63 -15.53 -12.08 17.73
C HIS A 63 -14.59 -10.98 17.28
N GLY A 64 -13.54 -10.75 18.08
CA GLY A 64 -12.52 -9.75 17.80
C GLY A 64 -11.93 -9.91 16.39
N ILE A 65 -11.31 -8.84 15.88
CA ILE A 65 -10.60 -8.86 14.61
C ILE A 65 -9.69 -10.09 14.58
N SER A 66 -9.92 -10.99 13.61
CA SER A 66 -9.07 -12.18 13.49
C SER A 66 -7.62 -11.75 13.32
N ILE A 67 -6.69 -12.45 13.96
CA ILE A 67 -5.24 -12.15 13.87
C ILE A 67 -4.81 -12.04 12.40
N SER A 68 -5.33 -12.92 11.54
CA SER A 68 -5.09 -12.87 10.08
C SER A 68 -5.55 -11.57 9.42
N ALA A 69 -6.74 -11.06 9.78
CA ALA A 69 -7.24 -9.80 9.23
C ALA A 69 -6.43 -8.60 9.75
N ALA A 70 -6.04 -8.61 11.03
CA ALA A 70 -5.17 -7.59 11.59
C ALA A 70 -3.79 -7.58 10.91
N THR A 71 -3.15 -8.75 10.75
CA THR A 71 -1.85 -8.86 10.06
C THR A 71 -1.94 -8.38 8.62
N PHE A 72 -3.01 -8.73 7.89
CA PHE A 72 -3.19 -8.26 6.52
C PHE A 72 -3.31 -6.74 6.45
N SER A 73 -4.18 -6.14 7.25
CA SER A 73 -4.43 -4.69 7.24
C SER A 73 -3.25 -3.85 7.76
N ILE A 74 -2.47 -4.38 8.71
CA ILE A 74 -1.33 -3.66 9.29
C ILE A 74 -0.08 -3.80 8.44
N VAL A 75 0.15 -4.96 7.83
CA VAL A 75 1.44 -5.27 7.18
C VAL A 75 1.29 -5.43 5.68
N MET A 76 0.45 -6.38 5.24
CA MET A 76 0.41 -6.76 3.82
C MET A 76 -0.18 -5.66 2.93
N ALA A 77 -1.30 -5.05 3.34
CA ALA A 77 -1.93 -3.98 2.56
C ALA A 77 -1.01 -2.75 2.42
N PRO A 78 -0.41 -2.19 3.50
CA PRO A 78 0.55 -1.09 3.37
C PRO A 78 1.76 -1.38 2.48
N ILE A 79 2.29 -2.61 2.49
CA ILE A 79 3.40 -3.00 1.60
C ILE A 79 2.98 -2.93 0.14
N ILE A 80 1.82 -3.49 -0.21
CA ILE A 80 1.31 -3.50 -1.59
C ILE A 80 1.00 -2.08 -2.05
N GLU A 81 0.30 -1.30 -1.22
CA GLU A 81 -0.08 0.08 -1.52
C GLU A 81 1.16 0.95 -1.74
N GLU A 82 2.13 0.91 -0.83
CA GLU A 82 3.35 1.71 -0.95
C GLU A 82 4.26 1.24 -2.09
N TYR A 83 4.23 -0.05 -2.46
CA TYR A 83 4.90 -0.54 -3.67
C TYR A 83 4.28 0.11 -4.92
N LEU A 84 2.96 0.04 -5.09
CA LEU A 84 2.29 0.63 -6.24
C LEU A 84 2.50 2.15 -6.28
N MET A 85 2.52 2.81 -5.13
CA MET A 85 2.51 4.27 -5.04
C MET A 85 3.92 4.86 -5.10
N ARG A 86 4.88 4.35 -4.33
CA ARG A 86 6.24 4.91 -4.22
C ARG A 86 7.23 4.30 -5.19
N VAL A 87 7.02 3.05 -5.59
CA VAL A 87 7.95 2.35 -6.48
C VAL A 87 7.51 2.48 -7.94
N LYS A 88 6.21 2.41 -8.21
CA LYS A 88 5.70 2.49 -9.58
C LYS A 88 5.21 3.89 -9.93
N LEU A 89 4.17 4.38 -9.24
CA LEU A 89 3.47 5.59 -9.64
C LEU A 89 4.29 6.87 -9.46
N LEU A 90 4.89 7.08 -8.29
CA LEU A 90 5.64 8.30 -8.00
C LEU A 90 6.86 8.48 -8.95
N PRO A 91 7.72 7.47 -9.19
CA PRO A 91 8.80 7.61 -10.17
C PRO A 91 8.29 7.80 -11.60
N PHE A 92 7.18 7.16 -11.97
CA PHE A 92 6.52 7.38 -13.26
C PHE A 92 6.10 8.85 -13.41
N LEU A 93 5.47 9.43 -12.40
CA LEU A 93 5.06 10.83 -12.41
C LEU A 93 6.26 11.78 -12.41
N ILE A 94 7.30 11.53 -11.62
CA ILE A 94 8.54 12.35 -11.62
C ILE A 94 9.18 12.37 -13.01
N ARG A 95 9.13 11.27 -13.77
CA ARG A 95 9.65 11.23 -15.15
C ARG A 95 8.82 12.06 -16.15
N ARG A 96 7.57 12.39 -15.82
CA ARG A 96 6.61 13.07 -16.72
C ARG A 96 6.30 14.50 -16.28
N THR A 97 6.59 14.86 -15.03
CA THR A 97 6.28 16.16 -14.42
C THR A 97 7.46 16.66 -13.58
N ASN A 98 7.26 17.72 -12.79
CA ASN A 98 8.21 18.09 -11.73
C ASN A 98 7.90 17.33 -10.42
N LEU A 99 8.83 17.39 -9.46
CA LEU A 99 8.76 16.68 -8.18
C LEU A 99 7.53 17.09 -7.33
N PRO A 100 7.24 18.40 -7.11
CA PRO A 100 6.05 18.79 -6.35
C PRO A 100 4.74 18.29 -6.97
N ALA A 101 4.58 18.39 -8.30
CA ALA A 101 3.40 17.89 -8.99
C ALA A 101 3.29 16.37 -8.89
N ALA A 102 4.39 15.64 -9.02
CA ALA A 102 4.40 14.18 -8.91
C ALA A 102 3.97 13.72 -7.51
N VAL A 103 4.48 14.37 -6.46
CA VAL A 103 4.09 14.09 -5.07
C VAL A 103 2.60 14.38 -4.88
N PHE A 104 2.15 15.56 -5.30
CA PHE A 104 0.74 15.96 -5.21
C PHE A 104 -0.19 14.94 -5.89
N PHE A 105 0.05 14.62 -7.17
CA PHE A 105 -0.80 13.70 -7.91
C PHE A 105 -0.72 12.27 -7.39
N SER A 106 0.46 11.78 -6.97
CA SER A 106 0.56 10.45 -6.37
C SER A 106 -0.26 10.36 -5.07
N SER A 107 -0.24 11.41 -4.24
CA SER A 107 -0.99 11.45 -2.98
C SER A 107 -2.47 11.64 -3.18
N PHE A 108 -2.87 12.36 -4.22
CA PHE A 108 -4.28 12.49 -4.59
C PHE A 108 -4.84 11.16 -5.12
N ILE A 109 -4.08 10.44 -5.94
CA ILE A 109 -4.48 9.11 -6.41
C ILE A 109 -4.58 8.14 -5.23
N PHE A 110 -3.62 8.17 -4.31
CA PHE A 110 -3.65 7.38 -3.08
C PHE A 110 -4.94 7.63 -2.28
N SER A 111 -5.30 8.90 -2.03
CA SER A 111 -6.48 9.22 -1.23
C SER A 111 -7.77 8.76 -1.88
N VAL A 112 -7.90 8.90 -3.20
CA VAL A 112 -9.06 8.42 -3.96
C VAL A 112 -9.17 6.90 -3.92
N LEU A 113 -8.06 6.18 -4.09
CA LEU A 113 -8.03 4.72 -4.08
C LEU A 113 -8.31 4.11 -2.70
N ASN A 114 -8.15 4.89 -1.62
CA ASN A 114 -8.56 4.45 -0.30
C ASN A 114 -10.09 4.24 -0.19
N GLY A 115 -10.88 4.78 -1.12
CA GLY A 115 -12.32 4.51 -1.24
C GLY A 115 -13.20 5.23 -0.22
N GLN A 116 -12.63 6.17 0.54
CA GLN A 116 -13.34 6.95 1.56
C GLN A 116 -13.83 8.29 0.99
N VAL A 117 -14.97 8.76 1.48
CA VAL A 117 -15.53 10.07 1.08
C VAL A 117 -14.66 11.22 1.62
N PHE A 118 -14.10 11.04 2.82
CA PHE A 118 -13.25 12.04 3.44
C PHE A 118 -11.78 11.82 3.05
N LEU A 119 -11.39 12.42 1.92
CA LEU A 119 -10.09 12.20 1.28
C LEU A 119 -8.91 12.89 1.99
N LEU A 120 -9.17 13.95 2.76
CA LEU A 120 -8.12 14.83 3.27
C LEU A 120 -7.10 14.13 4.18
N PRO A 121 -7.50 13.28 5.16
CA PRO A 121 -6.53 12.58 6.01
C PRO A 121 -5.63 11.63 5.23
N TYR A 122 -6.19 10.89 4.27
CA TYR A 122 -5.44 9.96 3.42
C TYR A 122 -4.49 10.68 2.48
N PHE A 123 -4.90 11.85 1.97
CA PHE A 123 -4.05 12.71 1.17
C PHE A 123 -2.84 13.20 1.99
N LEU A 124 -3.08 13.72 3.19
CA LEU A 124 -2.01 14.20 4.08
C LEU A 124 -1.06 13.06 4.51
N ASN A 125 -1.60 11.88 4.83
CA ASN A 125 -0.78 10.70 5.14
C ASN A 125 0.10 10.31 3.95
N SER A 126 -0.45 10.27 2.73
CA SER A 126 0.35 9.97 1.54
C SER A 126 1.42 11.03 1.24
N LEU A 127 1.21 12.29 1.62
CA LEU A 127 2.28 13.30 1.54
C LEU A 127 3.43 12.96 2.49
N VAL A 128 3.13 12.54 3.73
CA VAL A 128 4.14 12.09 4.70
C VAL A 128 4.89 10.87 4.16
N TYR A 129 4.18 9.89 3.63
CA TYR A 129 4.74 8.67 3.02
C TYR A 129 5.67 9.01 1.84
N SER A 130 5.22 9.89 0.95
CA SER A 130 6.04 10.39 -0.16
C SER A 130 7.30 11.10 0.33
N TRP A 131 7.17 11.95 1.35
CA TRP A 131 8.30 12.65 1.95
C TRP A 131 9.31 11.68 2.57
N VAL A 132 8.87 10.70 3.35
CA VAL A 132 9.73 9.68 3.95
C VAL A 132 10.44 8.87 2.87
N ALA A 133 9.73 8.41 1.84
CA ALA A 133 10.32 7.65 0.74
C ALA A 133 11.40 8.46 -0.01
N LEU A 134 11.15 9.74 -0.28
CA LEU A 134 12.10 10.63 -0.95
C LEU A 134 13.29 10.97 -0.06
N LYS A 135 13.08 11.20 1.24
CA LYS A 135 14.12 11.56 2.20
C LYS A 135 15.07 10.38 2.48
N THR A 136 14.51 9.19 2.66
CA THR A 136 15.28 7.95 2.89
C THR A 136 15.84 7.37 1.60
N LYS A 137 15.32 7.83 0.44
CA LYS A 137 15.55 7.26 -0.89
C LYS A 137 15.16 5.78 -0.99
N LYS A 138 14.32 5.28 -0.09
CA LYS A 138 13.95 3.87 -0.01
C LYS A 138 12.46 3.73 0.37
N ALA A 139 11.71 2.92 -0.38
CA ALA A 139 10.27 2.78 -0.16
C ALA A 139 9.92 2.09 1.18
N TYR A 140 10.83 1.30 1.76
CA TYR A 140 10.57 0.61 3.03
C TYR A 140 10.31 1.57 4.19
N GLY A 141 10.94 2.76 4.19
CA GLY A 141 10.72 3.74 5.26
C GLY A 141 9.26 4.16 5.30
N SER A 142 8.67 4.33 4.12
CA SER A 142 7.26 4.64 3.96
C SER A 142 6.36 3.46 4.36
N MET A 143 6.72 2.23 3.98
CA MET A 143 5.99 1.02 4.39
C MET A 143 5.92 0.86 5.91
N ILE A 144 7.03 1.11 6.61
CA ILE A 144 7.09 1.05 8.07
C ILE A 144 6.17 2.11 8.68
N VAL A 145 6.28 3.37 8.23
CA VAL A 145 5.45 4.47 8.75
C VAL A 145 3.96 4.23 8.50
N HIS A 146 3.61 3.71 7.32
CA HIS A 146 2.23 3.37 6.98
C HIS A 146 1.71 2.18 7.82
N SER A 147 2.52 1.13 7.99
CA SER A 147 2.17 -0.01 8.85
C SER A 147 2.00 0.43 10.31
N SER A 148 2.86 1.31 10.81
CA SER A 148 2.73 1.89 12.15
C SER A 148 1.46 2.72 12.32
N TYR A 149 1.09 3.51 11.30
CA TYR A 149 -0.16 4.25 11.30
C TYR A 149 -1.37 3.31 11.39
N ASN A 150 -1.40 2.26 10.56
CA ASN A 150 -2.49 1.28 10.58
C ASN A 150 -2.53 0.50 11.90
N PHE A 151 -1.38 0.21 12.51
CA PHE A 151 -1.31 -0.41 13.82
C PHE A 151 -1.92 0.48 14.91
N ILE A 152 -1.54 1.76 14.96
CA ILE A 152 -2.08 2.73 15.94
C ILE A 152 -3.59 2.90 15.75
N ALA A 153 -4.06 3.01 14.49
CA ALA A 153 -5.49 3.13 14.19
C ALA A 153 -6.33 1.90 14.60
N LEU A 154 -5.70 0.74 14.82
CA LEU A 154 -6.37 -0.46 15.30
C LEU A 154 -6.51 -0.50 16.83
N ILE A 155 -5.80 0.36 17.56
CA ILE A 155 -5.86 0.43 19.03
C ILE A 155 -7.16 1.18 19.41
N PRO A 156 -8.08 0.54 20.16
CA PRO A 156 -9.30 1.22 20.61
C PRO A 156 -8.96 2.44 21.46
N GLY A 157 -9.43 3.62 21.03
CA GLY A 157 -9.25 4.89 21.75
C GLY A 157 -8.11 5.79 21.25
N ALA A 158 -7.49 5.47 20.11
CA ALA A 158 -6.57 6.35 19.37
C ALA A 158 -7.30 7.34 18.45
#